data_AF-A0A0D2H068-F1
#
_entry.id   AF-A0A0D2H068-F1
#
_cell.length_a   1.000
_cell.length_b   1.000
_cell.length_c   1.000
_cell.angle_alpha   90.00
_cell.angle_beta   90.00
_cell.angle_gamma   90.00
#
_symmetry.space_group_name_H-M   'P 1'
#
loop_
_entity.id
_entity.type
_entity.pdbx_description
1 polymer ?
#
loop_
_entity_poly.entity_id
_entity_poly.type
_entity_poly.pdbx_seq_one_letter_code
_entity_poly.pdbx_strand_id
1 'polypeptide(L)'
;MKVAEILALAAPIFAIAAPQDGYDSPIDSVLVPTFGIVRGIPSSSQPGSCQGANGINIPCLCPPDMDAFIQRLEQFTSAGKAFDIPVKFSRDVNDMSVATQLDRVNACIVTLQNFDDTIKGAGCPAASAPNFTTMQTILLQQLQGIDEN
;
A
#
# COMPACT_ATOMS: atom_id res chain seq x y z
N MET A 1 -59.87 11.89 42.23
CA MET A 1 -58.51 11.32 42.20
C MET A 1 -58.37 10.53 40.92
N LYS A 2 -57.54 11.02 39.98
CA LYS A 2 -57.37 10.46 38.64
C LYS A 2 -55.87 10.25 38.46
N VAL A 3 -55.44 8.99 38.34
CA VAL A 3 -54.09 8.64 37.93
C VAL A 3 -54.22 7.62 36.82
N ALA A 4 -53.77 8.03 35.63
CA ALA A 4 -53.75 7.25 34.41
C ALA A 4 -52.38 6.57 34.31
N GLU A 5 -52.36 5.26 34.20
CA GLU A 5 -51.15 4.50 33.88
C GLU A 5 -50.89 4.56 32.37
N ILE A 6 -49.67 4.95 32.00
CA ILE A 6 -49.20 5.06 30.63
C ILE A 6 -48.44 3.76 30.31
N LEU A 7 -49.00 2.91 29.45
CA LEU A 7 -48.27 1.79 28.86
C LEU A 7 -47.27 2.31 27.81
N ALA A 8 -45.98 2.17 28.09
CA ALA A 8 -44.92 2.42 27.11
C ALA A 8 -44.72 1.18 26.22
N LEU A 9 -45.03 1.31 24.93
CA LEU A 9 -44.70 0.33 23.89
C LEU A 9 -43.23 0.51 23.48
N ALA A 10 -42.37 -0.43 23.86
CA ALA A 10 -41.00 -0.50 23.36
C ALA A 10 -40.99 -1.15 21.97
N ALA A 11 -40.66 -0.39 20.93
CA ALA A 11 -40.45 -0.91 19.58
C ALA A 11 -39.04 -1.52 19.45
N PRO A 12 -38.87 -2.67 18.77
CA PRO A 12 -37.54 -3.23 18.52
C PRO A 12 -36.83 -2.41 17.44
N ILE A 13 -35.69 -1.82 17.82
CA ILE A 13 -34.76 -1.21 16.86
C ILE A 13 -34.01 -2.35 16.17
N PHE A 14 -34.38 -2.66 14.92
CA PHE A 14 -33.56 -3.50 14.07
C PHE A 14 -32.36 -2.67 13.58
N ALA A 15 -31.19 -2.94 14.15
CA ALA A 15 -29.93 -2.44 13.62
C ALA A 15 -29.68 -3.11 12.26
N ILE A 16 -29.81 -2.35 11.17
CA ILE A 16 -29.39 -2.78 9.85
C ILE A 16 -27.86 -2.65 9.85
N ALA A 17 -27.16 -3.77 10.02
CA ALA A 17 -25.72 -3.78 9.82
C ALA A 17 -25.44 -3.40 8.35
N ALA A 18 -24.67 -2.33 8.14
CA ALA A 18 -24.13 -2.01 6.82
C ALA A 18 -23.31 -3.21 6.31
N PRO A 19 -23.28 -3.49 5.00
CA PRO A 19 -22.40 -4.50 4.45
C PRO A 19 -20.97 -4.15 4.87
N GLN A 20 -20.40 -4.98 5.74
CA GLN A 20 -18.97 -5.01 5.95
C GLN A 20 -18.43 -5.67 4.69
N ASP A 21 -17.86 -4.90 3.77
CA ASP A 21 -17.00 -5.47 2.74
C ASP A 21 -15.87 -6.20 3.48
N GLY A 22 -16.06 -7.50 3.62
CA GLY A 22 -15.12 -8.41 4.24
C GLY A 22 -13.87 -8.46 3.39
N TYR A 23 -12.91 -7.59 3.67
CA TYR A 23 -11.55 -7.70 3.17
C TYR A 23 -10.81 -8.75 4.00
N ASP A 24 -11.18 -10.02 3.83
CA ASP A 24 -10.46 -11.18 4.41
C ASP A 24 -9.71 -11.97 3.31
N SER A 25 -9.70 -11.45 2.08
CA SER A 25 -8.90 -12.01 1.00
C SER A 25 -7.51 -11.38 0.98
N PRO A 26 -6.43 -12.19 0.97
CA PRO A 26 -5.06 -11.67 0.87
C PRO A 26 -4.90 -10.86 -0.42
N ILE A 27 -4.05 -9.82 -0.39
CA ILE A 27 -3.64 -9.11 -1.61
C ILE A 27 -3.06 -10.12 -2.62
N ASP A 28 -3.65 -10.12 -3.83
CA ASP A 28 -3.10 -10.88 -4.94
C ASP A 28 -1.78 -10.26 -5.40
N SER A 29 -0.74 -11.08 -5.47
CA SER A 29 0.59 -10.68 -5.96
C SER A 29 0.57 -10.04 -7.36
N VAL A 30 -0.42 -10.34 -8.20
CA VAL A 30 -0.56 -9.73 -9.54
C VAL A 30 -0.81 -8.22 -9.47
N LEU A 31 -1.36 -7.73 -8.36
CA LEU A 31 -1.62 -6.31 -8.12
C LEU A 31 -0.38 -5.55 -7.64
N VAL A 32 0.69 -6.27 -7.29
CA VAL A 32 1.94 -5.71 -6.78
C VAL A 32 2.99 -5.80 -7.89
N PRO A 33 3.53 -4.67 -8.38
CA PRO A 33 4.58 -4.71 -9.39
C PRO A 33 5.83 -5.44 -8.85
N THR A 34 6.65 -5.98 -9.74
CA THR A 34 7.99 -6.44 -9.33
C THR A 34 8.85 -5.24 -8.94
N PHE A 35 9.87 -5.41 -8.09
CA PHE A 35 10.74 -4.29 -7.70
C PHE A 35 11.57 -3.74 -8.87
N GLY A 36 11.95 -4.60 -9.82
CA GLY A 36 12.75 -4.19 -11.00
C GLY A 36 14.26 -4.22 -10.78
N ILE A 37 14.74 -4.69 -9.62
CA ILE A 37 16.15 -5.01 -9.37
C ILE A 37 16.28 -6.29 -8.55
N VAL A 38 17.50 -6.84 -8.49
CA VAL A 38 17.86 -8.02 -7.71
C VAL A 38 18.51 -7.58 -6.39
N ARG A 39 18.04 -8.13 -5.27
CA ARG A 39 18.59 -7.90 -3.93
C ARG A 39 20.02 -8.39 -3.81
N GLY A 40 20.86 -7.65 -3.07
CA GLY A 40 22.18 -8.13 -2.65
C GLY A 40 23.29 -8.05 -3.70
N ILE A 41 23.05 -7.43 -4.86
CA ILE A 41 24.11 -7.19 -5.86
C ILE A 41 25.07 -6.11 -5.32
N PRO A 42 26.36 -6.40 -5.08
CA PRO A 42 27.29 -5.43 -4.50
C PRO A 42 27.47 -4.20 -5.39
N SER A 43 27.55 -3.02 -4.77
CA SER A 43 27.88 -1.79 -5.49
C SER A 43 29.36 -1.75 -5.84
N SER A 44 29.68 -1.35 -7.08
CA SER A 44 31.05 -1.09 -7.52
C SER A 44 31.60 0.26 -7.05
N SER A 45 30.74 1.19 -6.64
CA SER A 45 31.12 2.56 -6.26
C SER A 45 31.28 2.75 -4.75
N GLN A 46 30.72 1.87 -3.92
CA GLN A 46 30.76 2.00 -2.46
C GLN A 46 30.81 0.62 -1.78
N PRO A 47 31.96 0.25 -1.18
CA PRO A 47 32.09 -0.97 -0.39
C PRO A 47 31.05 -1.05 0.73
N GLY A 48 30.50 -2.25 0.94
CA GLY A 48 29.47 -2.49 1.98
C GLY A 48 28.06 -2.04 1.60
N SER A 49 27.84 -1.57 0.37
CA SER A 49 26.52 -1.23 -0.17
C SER A 49 26.18 -2.09 -1.38
N CYS A 50 24.90 -2.09 -1.75
CA CYS A 50 24.41 -2.80 -2.93
C CYS A 50 23.90 -1.84 -4.00
N GLN A 51 23.83 -2.33 -5.24
CA GLN A 51 23.43 -1.57 -6.40
C GLN A 51 21.91 -1.34 -6.39
N GLY A 52 21.51 -0.07 -6.31
CA GLY A 52 20.16 0.37 -6.61
C GLY A 52 20.04 0.95 -8.02
N ALA A 53 18.85 1.40 -8.34
CA ALA A 53 18.56 2.07 -9.61
C ALA A 53 19.38 3.37 -9.75
N ASN A 54 19.68 3.74 -11.00
CA ASN A 54 20.35 5.00 -11.35
C ASN A 54 21.70 5.23 -10.63
N GLY A 55 22.41 4.16 -10.29
CA GLY A 55 23.71 4.22 -9.61
C GLY A 55 23.61 4.61 -8.12
N ILE A 56 22.41 4.65 -7.56
CA ILE A 56 22.20 4.95 -6.13
C ILE A 56 22.56 3.72 -5.31
N ASN A 57 23.40 3.91 -4.29
CA ASN A 57 23.75 2.87 -3.33
C ASN A 57 22.59 2.62 -2.36
N ILE A 58 22.24 1.34 -2.16
CA ILE A 58 21.16 0.91 -1.27
C ILE A 58 21.68 -0.09 -0.22
N PRO A 59 20.97 -0.27 0.92
CA PRO A 59 21.25 -1.37 1.83
C PRO A 59 21.15 -2.72 1.11
N CYS A 60 22.05 -3.66 1.40
CA CYS A 60 22.04 -4.97 0.75
C CYS A 60 20.84 -5.85 1.09
N LEU A 61 20.11 -5.50 2.15
CA LEU A 61 18.82 -6.09 2.47
C LEU A 61 17.66 -5.48 1.64
N CYS A 62 17.92 -4.61 0.67
CA CYS A 62 16.90 -4.03 -0.19
C CYS A 62 17.03 -4.51 -1.64
N PRO A 63 15.91 -4.77 -2.36
CA PRO A 63 14.54 -4.77 -1.85
C PRO A 63 14.29 -5.89 -0.82
N PRO A 64 13.19 -5.84 -0.05
CA PRO A 64 12.80 -6.95 0.82
C PRO A 64 12.47 -8.21 0.00
N ASP A 65 12.28 -9.33 0.70
CA ASP A 65 11.64 -10.50 0.11
C ASP A 65 10.20 -10.15 -0.31
N MET A 66 9.72 -10.67 -1.45
CA MET A 66 8.42 -10.27 -2.00
C MET A 66 7.25 -10.76 -1.14
N ASP A 67 7.32 -11.96 -0.58
CA ASP A 67 6.26 -12.49 0.27
C ASP A 67 6.19 -11.70 1.59
N ALA A 68 7.36 -11.38 2.16
CA ALA A 68 7.43 -10.52 3.34
C ALA A 68 6.91 -9.10 3.03
N PHE A 69 7.17 -8.56 1.84
CA PHE A 69 6.65 -7.29 1.36
C PHE A 69 5.12 -7.29 1.28
N ILE A 70 4.53 -8.31 0.64
CA ILE A 70 3.07 -8.43 0.51
C ILE A 70 2.42 -8.56 1.89
N GLN A 71 3.00 -9.34 2.81
CA GLN A 71 2.51 -9.42 4.19
C GLN A 71 2.49 -8.05 4.88
N ARG A 72 3.52 -7.22 4.68
CA ARG A 72 3.54 -5.88 5.26
C ARG A 72 2.56 -4.93 4.57
N LEU A 73 2.40 -5.03 3.25
CA LEU A 73 1.41 -4.26 2.50
C LEU A 73 -0.01 -4.59 2.98
N GLU A 74 -0.29 -5.86 3.25
CA GLU A 74 -1.57 -6.34 3.82
C GLU A 74 -1.82 -5.73 5.20
N GLN A 75 -0.80 -5.69 6.07
CA GLN A 75 -0.89 -5.06 7.39
C GLN A 75 -1.20 -3.56 7.31
N PHE A 76 -0.53 -2.81 6.44
CA PHE A 76 -0.79 -1.37 6.30
C PHE A 76 -2.12 -1.08 5.60
N THR A 77 -2.52 -1.92 4.63
CA THR A 77 -3.80 -1.79 3.95
C THR A 77 -4.97 -2.08 4.89
N SER A 78 -4.89 -3.16 5.68
CA SER A 78 -5.91 -3.49 6.69
C SER A 78 -6.00 -2.42 7.80
N ALA A 79 -4.87 -1.84 8.20
CA ALA A 79 -4.85 -0.71 9.14
C ALA A 79 -5.29 0.63 8.50
N GLY A 80 -5.38 0.70 7.16
CA GLY A 80 -5.63 1.92 6.39
C GLY A 80 -4.49 2.96 6.47
N LYS A 81 -3.33 2.60 7.03
CA LYS A 81 -2.18 3.49 7.22
C LYS A 81 -0.89 2.75 7.55
N ALA A 82 0.24 3.39 7.27
CA ALA A 82 1.55 3.11 7.84
C ALA A 82 1.91 4.26 8.78
N PHE A 83 1.93 4.02 10.10
CA PHE A 83 2.04 5.06 11.14
C PHE A 83 0.94 6.13 11.01
N ASP A 84 1.31 7.32 10.53
CA ASP A 84 0.45 8.48 10.28
C ASP A 84 0.24 8.75 8.78
N ILE A 85 0.77 7.91 7.91
CA ILE A 85 0.64 8.01 6.45
C ILE A 85 -0.54 7.14 6.00
N PRO A 86 -1.61 7.71 5.42
CA PRO A 86 -2.73 6.93 4.91
C PRO A 86 -2.31 5.95 3.81
N VAL A 87 -2.90 4.76 3.81
CA VAL A 87 -2.68 3.72 2.81
C VAL A 87 -4.02 3.32 2.20
N LYS A 88 -4.12 3.43 0.88
CA LYS A 88 -5.28 3.01 0.09
C LYS A 88 -4.83 1.97 -0.92
N PHE A 89 -5.49 0.82 -0.94
CA PHE A 89 -5.17 -0.25 -1.88
C PHE A 89 -6.45 -1.00 -2.25
N SER A 90 -6.92 -0.83 -3.47
CA SER A 90 -8.05 -1.61 -3.99
C SER A 90 -7.59 -3.02 -4.36
N ARG A 91 -8.30 -4.04 -3.87
CA ARG A 91 -8.06 -5.45 -4.20
C ARG A 91 -8.81 -5.94 -5.46
N ASP A 92 -9.60 -5.09 -6.12
CA ASP A 92 -10.34 -5.48 -7.32
C ASP A 92 -9.40 -5.59 -8.55
N VAL A 93 -9.05 -6.81 -8.94
CA VAL A 93 -8.18 -7.09 -10.09
C VAL A 93 -8.72 -6.57 -11.43
N ASN A 94 -10.01 -6.24 -11.52
CA ASN A 94 -10.62 -5.73 -12.73
C ASN A 94 -10.60 -4.19 -12.80
N ASP A 95 -10.41 -3.52 -11.67
CA ASP A 95 -10.24 -2.06 -11.65
C ASP A 95 -8.81 -1.69 -12.04
N MET A 96 -8.67 -1.38 -13.32
CA MET A 96 -7.44 -0.94 -13.96
C MET A 96 -7.44 0.56 -14.24
N SER A 97 -8.29 1.34 -13.57
CA SER A 97 -8.27 2.80 -13.72
C SER A 97 -6.93 3.39 -13.27
N VAL A 98 -6.51 4.50 -13.88
CA VAL A 98 -5.24 5.18 -13.55
C VAL A 98 -5.22 5.58 -12.07
N ALA A 99 -6.35 6.06 -11.54
CA ALA A 99 -6.48 6.44 -10.14
C ALA A 99 -6.26 5.23 -9.19
N THR A 100 -6.89 4.09 -9.48
CA THR A 100 -6.73 2.88 -8.66
C THR A 100 -5.31 2.32 -8.74
N GLN A 101 -4.71 2.30 -9.93
CA GLN A 101 -3.32 1.89 -10.08
C GLN A 101 -2.35 2.82 -9.35
N LEU A 102 -2.65 4.13 -9.32
CA LEU A 102 -1.85 5.11 -8.59
C LEU A 102 -1.95 4.89 -7.08
N ASP A 103 -3.15 4.64 -6.55
CA ASP A 103 -3.33 4.30 -5.13
C ASP A 103 -2.55 3.02 -4.76
N ARG A 104 -2.61 1.98 -5.59
CA ARG A 104 -1.85 0.73 -5.39
C ARG A 104 -0.34 0.98 -5.32
N VAL A 105 0.23 1.69 -6.30
CA VAL A 105 1.68 1.93 -6.31
C VAL A 105 2.12 2.87 -5.20
N ASN A 106 1.29 3.85 -4.82
CA ASN A 106 1.54 4.71 -3.66
C ASN A 106 1.59 3.89 -2.36
N ALA A 107 0.64 2.97 -2.16
CA ALA A 107 0.65 2.05 -1.03
C ALA A 107 1.91 1.15 -1.03
N CYS A 108 2.34 0.66 -2.20
CA CYS A 108 3.59 -0.09 -2.34
C CYS A 108 4.83 0.75 -1.94
N ILE A 109 4.90 2.01 -2.37
CA ILE A 109 6.00 2.93 -2.02
C ILE A 109 6.01 3.23 -0.52
N VAL A 110 4.84 3.54 0.06
CA VAL A 110 4.72 3.79 1.51
C VAL A 110 5.13 2.56 2.31
N THR A 111 4.71 1.38 1.87
CA THR A 111 5.09 0.09 2.48
C THR A 111 6.59 -0.14 2.39
N LEU A 112 7.20 0.10 1.23
CA LEU A 112 8.65 -0.08 1.02
C LEU A 112 9.45 0.83 1.96
N GLN A 113 9.06 2.10 2.06
CA GLN A 113 9.76 3.10 2.88
C GLN A 113 9.54 2.92 4.38
N ASN A 114 8.49 2.20 4.78
CA ASN A 114 8.17 1.87 6.18
C ASN A 114 8.20 0.35 6.42
N PHE A 115 9.03 -0.36 5.66
CA PHE A 115 9.11 -1.82 5.74
C PHE A 115 9.73 -2.28 7.08
N ASP A 116 10.44 -1.42 7.79
CA ASP A 116 10.65 -1.58 9.22
C ASP A 116 9.57 -0.77 9.95
N ASP A 117 8.67 -1.46 10.66
CA ASP A 117 7.54 -0.87 11.39
C ASP A 117 7.94 -0.34 12.77
N THR A 118 9.21 -0.41 13.15
CA THR A 118 9.68 0.14 14.43
C THR A 118 9.93 1.64 14.36
N ILE A 119 10.33 2.17 13.19
CA ILE A 119 10.68 3.58 13.00
C ILE A 119 10.09 4.07 11.68
N LYS A 120 9.34 5.18 11.72
CA LYS A 120 8.79 5.82 10.52
C LYS A 120 9.91 6.17 9.53
N GLY A 121 9.75 5.74 8.28
CA GLY A 121 10.74 5.94 7.21
C GLY A 121 11.97 5.04 7.30
N ALA A 122 12.04 4.15 8.28
CA ALA A 122 13.02 3.08 8.28
C ALA A 122 12.49 1.97 7.37
N GLY A 123 13.09 1.84 6.20
CA GLY A 123 12.67 0.86 5.22
C GLY A 123 13.63 0.89 4.05
N CYS A 124 13.18 0.34 2.94
CA CYS A 124 13.97 0.33 1.73
C CYS A 124 13.78 1.63 0.94
N PRO A 125 14.86 2.26 0.45
CA PRO A 125 14.74 3.46 -0.37
C PRO A 125 14.07 3.13 -1.71
N ALA A 126 13.42 4.11 -2.35
CA ALA A 126 12.73 3.92 -3.62
C ALA A 126 13.67 3.41 -4.75
N ALA A 127 14.96 3.73 -4.69
CA ALA A 127 15.98 3.19 -5.60
C ALA A 127 16.12 1.66 -5.54
N SER A 128 15.57 1.00 -4.51
CA SER A 128 15.51 -0.46 -4.41
C SER A 128 14.31 -1.09 -5.13
N ALA A 129 13.38 -0.28 -5.62
CA ALA A 129 12.19 -0.71 -6.35
C ALA A 129 11.85 0.28 -7.48
N PRO A 130 12.73 0.47 -8.49
CA PRO A 130 12.53 1.45 -9.56
C PRO A 130 11.20 1.34 -10.28
N ASN A 131 10.68 0.12 -10.45
CA ASN A 131 9.39 -0.09 -11.12
C ASN A 131 8.24 0.63 -10.40
N PHE A 132 8.28 0.74 -9.07
CA PHE A 132 7.26 1.47 -8.32
C PHE A 132 7.29 2.96 -8.66
N THR A 133 8.48 3.56 -8.66
CA THR A 133 8.62 4.99 -9.00
C THR A 133 8.29 5.27 -10.46
N THR A 134 8.69 4.39 -11.38
CA THR A 134 8.36 4.53 -12.81
C THR A 134 6.85 4.48 -13.03
N MET A 135 6.16 3.49 -12.44
CA MET A 135 4.70 3.41 -12.52
C MET A 135 4.02 4.62 -11.90
N GLN A 136 4.46 5.08 -10.71
CA GLN A 136 3.91 6.28 -10.08
C GLN A 136 4.03 7.49 -11.00
N THR A 137 5.19 7.73 -11.61
CA THR A 137 5.40 8.85 -12.54
C THR A 137 4.48 8.77 -13.75
N ILE A 138 4.40 7.60 -14.41
CA ILE A 138 3.56 7.40 -15.61
C ILE A 138 2.08 7.64 -15.26
N LEU A 139 1.61 7.07 -14.16
CA LEU A 139 0.20 7.20 -13.74
C LEU A 139 -0.14 8.65 -13.37
N LEU A 140 0.78 9.38 -12.75
CA LEU A 140 0.60 10.82 -12.47
C LEU A 140 0.52 11.64 -13.76
N GLN A 141 1.35 11.34 -14.77
CA GLN A 141 1.29 11.99 -16.08
C GLN A 141 -0.04 11.73 -16.79
N GLN A 142 -0.54 10.49 -16.73
CA GLN A 142 -1.83 10.12 -17.29
C GLN A 142 -2.99 10.84 -16.60
N LEU A 143 -2.96 11.02 -15.27
CA LEU A 143 -3.99 11.82 -14.57
C LEU A 143 -3.94 13.30 -14.94
N GLN A 144 -2.79 13.80 -15.36
CA GLN A 144 -2.62 15.19 -15.80
C GLN A 144 -3.02 15.42 -17.26
N GLY A 145 -3.47 14.38 -17.97
CA GLY A 145 -3.82 14.47 -19.39
C GLY A 145 -2.61 14.78 -20.28
N ILE A 146 -1.41 14.43 -19.82
CA ILE A 146 -0.19 14.49 -20.63
C ILE A 146 -0.12 13.18 -21.41
N ASP A 147 -1.04 13.01 -22.36
CA ASP A 147 -0.88 12.00 -23.39
C ASP A 147 0.22 12.51 -24.32
N GLU A 148 1.43 11.95 -24.19
CA GLU A 148 2.55 12.24 -25.07
C GLU A 148 2.13 12.00 -26.53
N ASN A 149 2.13 13.08 -27.31
CA ASN A 149 2.00 13.06 -28.76
C ASN A 149 3.31 12.63 -29.42
#